data_AF-A0A644Y2C5-F1
#
_entry.id   AF-A0A644Y2C5-F1
#
_cell.length_a   1.000
_cell.length_b   1.000
_cell.length_c   1.000
_cell.angle_alpha   90.00
_cell.angle_beta   90.00
_cell.angle_gamma   90.00
#
_symmetry.space_group_name_H-M   'P 1'
#
loop_
_entity.id
_entity.type
_entity.pdbx_description
1 polymer ?
#
loop_
_entity_poly.entity_id
_entity_poly.type
_entity_poly.pdbx_seq_one_letter_code
_entity_poly.pdbx_strand_id
1 'polypeptide(L)' 'MPKYKDLQELFSQEPHAHQYFNNLPDHIKRQVQRAGGICCFDGLRSFAENLMNWPE' A
#
# COMPACT_ATOMS: atom_id res chain seq x y z
N MET A 1 -2.83 1.31 16.08
CA MET A 1 -3.58 0.05 15.89
C MET A 1 -3.78 -0.15 14.39
N PRO A 2 -3.55 -1.36 13.86
CA PRO A 2 -3.92 -1.67 12.47
C PRO A 2 -5.43 -1.43 12.31
N LYS A 3 -5.83 -0.60 11.34
CA LYS A 3 -7.24 -0.29 11.09
C LYS A 3 -7.94 -1.43 10.37
N TYR A 4 -7.20 -2.14 9.53
CA TYR A 4 -7.67 -3.25 8.71
C TYR A 4 -6.77 -4.46 8.91
N LYS A 5 -7.37 -5.63 8.81
CA LYS A 5 -6.66 -6.90 8.99
C LYS A 5 -5.58 -7.10 7.94
N ASP A 6 -5.90 -6.74 6.70
CA ASP A 6 -5.05 -6.96 5.53
C ASP A 6 -5.29 -5.87 4.47
N LEU A 7 -4.40 -5.85 3.48
CA LEU A 7 -4.44 -4.94 2.33
C LEU A 7 -5.76 -5.05 1.53
N GLN A 8 -6.33 -6.25 1.46
CA GLN A 8 -7.59 -6.49 0.76
C GLN A 8 -8.80 -5.91 1.51
N GLU A 9 -8.75 -5.92 2.84
CA GLU A 9 -9.78 -5.30 3.68
C GLU A 9 -9.65 -3.77 3.62
N LEU A 10 -8.43 -3.24 3.62
CA LEU A 10 -8.15 -1.82 3.34
C LEU A 10 -8.74 -1.39 1.99
N PHE A 11 -8.54 -2.16 0.92
CA PHE A 11 -9.10 -1.83 -0.40
C PHE A 11 -10.62 -1.90 -0.46
N SER A 12 -11.23 -2.81 0.29
CA SER A 12 -12.68 -2.96 0.35
C SER A 12 -13.35 -1.82 1.11
N GLN A 13 -12.69 -1.30 2.15
CA GLN A 13 -13.21 -0.26 3.02
C GLN A 13 -12.83 1.15 2.55
N GLU A 14 -11.67 1.33 1.92
CA GLU A 14 -11.16 2.60 1.42
C GLU A 14 -10.90 2.53 -0.10
N PRO A 15 -11.88 2.93 -0.93
CA PRO A 15 -11.73 2.94 -2.39
C PRO A 15 -10.55 3.81 -2.86
N HIS A 16 -10.28 4.89 -2.13
CA HIS A 16 -9.15 5.78 -2.37
C HIS A 16 -7.80 5.08 -2.19
N ALA A 17 -7.67 4.16 -1.23
CA ALA A 17 -6.47 3.36 -1.05
C ALA A 17 -6.24 2.40 -2.21
N HIS A 18 -7.32 1.79 -2.72
CA HIS A 18 -7.25 0.92 -3.89
C HIS A 18 -6.88 1.70 -5.17
N GLN A 19 -7.45 2.88 -5.38
CA GLN A 19 -7.06 3.76 -6.49
C GLN A 19 -5.60 4.20 -6.39
N TYR A 20 -5.14 4.60 -5.20
CA TYR A 20 -3.73 4.94 -4.97
C TYR A 20 -2.82 3.77 -5.33
N PHE A 21 -3.11 2.57 -4.79
CA PHE A 21 -2.35 1.36 -5.11
C PHE A 21 -2.33 1.05 -6.60
N ASN A 22 -3.46 1.19 -7.30
CA ASN A 22 -3.56 0.93 -8.74
C ASN A 22 -2.76 1.93 -9.58
N ASN A 23 -2.53 3.15 -9.09
CA ASN A 23 -1.68 4.14 -9.74
C ASN A 23 -0.18 3.93 -9.47
N LEU A 24 0.20 3.05 -8.54
CA LEU A 24 1.60 2.76 -8.25
C LEU A 24 2.27 1.97 -9.41
N PRO A 25 3.58 2.15 -9.62
CA PRO A 25 4.35 1.29 -10.53
C PRO A 25 4.30 -0.19 -10.12
N ASP A 26 4.37 -1.10 -11.10
CA ASP A 26 4.27 -2.54 -10.84
C ASP A 26 5.32 -3.08 -9.86
N HIS A 27 6.54 -2.54 -9.88
CA HIS A 27 7.58 -2.93 -8.93
C HIS A 27 7.20 -2.56 -7.49
N ILE A 28 6.63 -1.37 -7.27
CA ILE A 28 6.12 -0.93 -5.97
C ILE A 28 4.93 -1.78 -5.53
N LYS A 29 3.97 -2.06 -6.44
CA LYS A 29 2.81 -2.93 -6.15
C LYS A 29 3.24 -4.30 -5.66
N ARG A 30 4.22 -4.91 -6.31
CA ARG A 30 4.77 -6.22 -5.89
C ARG A 30 5.44 -6.15 -4.52
N GLN A 31 6.19 -5.10 -4.24
CA GLN A 31 6.81 -4.90 -2.92
C GLN A 31 5.76 -4.70 -1.83
N VAL A 32 4.74 -3.88 -2.09
CA VAL A 32 3.59 -3.64 -1.21
C VAL A 32 2.86 -4.95 -0.89
N GLN A 33 2.60 -5.79 -1.89
CA GLN A 33 1.99 -7.10 -1.69
C GLN A 33 2.86 -8.04 -0.85
N ARG A 34 4.19 -7.93 -0.96
CA ARG A 34 5.16 -8.73 -0.18
C ARG A 34 5.38 -8.21 1.24
N ALA A 35 5.15 -6.92 1.49
CA ALA A 35 5.44 -6.27 2.76
C ALA A 35 4.60 -6.80 3.93
N GLY A 36 3.47 -7.48 3.66
CA GLY A 36 2.74 -8.28 4.65
C GLY A 36 2.50 -7.56 5.98
N GLY A 37 1.93 -6.35 5.94
CA GLY A 37 1.71 -5.55 7.15
C GLY A 37 1.00 -4.21 6.93
N ILE A 38 0.57 -3.93 5.70
CA ILE A 38 -0.11 -2.68 5.37
C ILE A 38 -1.58 -2.80 5.73
N CYS A 39 -1.94 -2.15 6.82
CA CYS A 39 -3.24 -2.22 7.49
C CYS A 39 -3.96 -0.87 7.54
N CYS A 40 -3.41 0.16 6.88
CA CYS A 40 -3.94 1.53 6.84
C CYS A 40 -3.50 2.21 5.54
N PHE A 41 -4.25 3.20 5.07
CA PHE A 41 -3.84 4.04 3.94
C PHE A 41 -2.51 4.78 4.18
N ASP A 42 -2.31 5.31 5.40
CA ASP A 42 -1.08 6.02 5.76
C ASP A 42 0.18 5.14 5.65
N GLY A 43 0.07 3.88 6.08
CA GLY A 43 1.14 2.89 5.93
C GLY A 43 1.40 2.52 4.47
N LEU A 44 0.34 2.39 3.66
CA LEU A 44 0.45 2.17 2.22
C LEU A 44 1.21 3.31 1.54
N ARG A 45 0.80 4.54 1.86
CA ARG A 45 1.37 5.75 1.28
C ARG A 45 2.84 5.91 1.68
N SER A 46 3.15 5.86 2.98
CA SER A 46 4.52 5.99 3.48
C SER A 46 5.44 4.91 2.91
N PHE A 47 4.97 3.66 2.83
CA PHE A 47 5.76 2.57 2.26
C PHE A 47 6.01 2.76 0.77
N ALA A 48 4.98 3.15 0.01
CA ALA A 48 5.10 3.45 -1.41
C ALA A 48 6.02 4.65 -1.68
N GLU A 49 5.89 5.74 -0.92
CA GLU A 49 6.74 6.93 -1.04
C GLU A 49 8.20 6.62 -0.70
N ASN A 50 8.46 5.79 0.32
CA ASN A 50 9.82 5.34 0.64
C ASN A 50 10.42 4.51 -0.49
N LEU A 51 9.65 3.62 -1.11
CA LEU A 51 10.12 2.82 -2.23
C LEU A 51 10.34 3.65 -3.51
N MET A 52 9.51 4.67 -3.76
CA MET A 52 9.71 5.57 -4.91
C MET A 52 10.92 6.47 -4.77
N ASN A 53 11.26 6.87 -3.54
CA ASN A 53 12.45 7.68 -3.26
C ASN A 53 13.74 6.86 -3.18
N TRP A 54 13.66 5.53 -3.25
CA TRP A 54 14.82 4.67 -3.29
C TRP A 54 15.11 4.26 -4.74
N PRO A 55 15.98 4.99 -5.47
CA PRO A 55 16.55 4.46 -6.70
C PRO A 55 17.40 3.25 -6.30
N GLU A 56 17.07 2.08 -6.85
CA GLU A 56 17.93 0.89 -6.78
C GLU A 56 19.30 1.16 -7.42
#